data_AF-A0A077XUM1-F1
#
_entry.id   AF-A0A077XUM1-F1
#
_cell.length_a   1.000
_cell.length_b   1.000
_cell.length_c   1.000
_cell.angle_alpha   90.00
_cell.angle_beta   90.00
_cell.angle_gamma   90.00
#
_symmetry.space_group_name_H-M   'P 1'
#
loop_
_entity.id
_entity.type
_entity.pdbx_description
1 polymer ?
#
loop_
_entity_poly.entity_id
_entity_poly.type
_entity_poly.pdbx_seq_one_letter_code
_entity_poly.pdbx_strand_id
1 'polypeptide(L)' 'MMMEYILVFSICKDMIVRRQEIMSYLQQHLDHLELTTIELQDRKFTMSIKSRERLEYQIQKLIRSKGLQIGFISGERIG' A
#
# COMPACT_ATOMS: atom_id res chain seq x y z
N MET A 1 12.62 10.36 18.55
CA MET A 1 11.53 9.42 18.22
C MET A 1 11.42 9.39 16.72
N MET A 2 11.48 8.21 16.10
CA MET A 2 11.19 8.09 14.66
C MET A 2 9.67 8.19 14.50
N MET A 3 9.20 9.08 13.63
CA MET A 3 7.77 9.12 13.29
C MET A 3 7.47 7.98 12.35
N GLU A 4 6.39 7.26 12.61
CA GLU A 4 5.91 6.20 11.73
C GLU A 4 4.51 6.56 11.23
N TYR A 5 4.11 5.97 10.11
CA TYR A 5 2.82 6.18 9.49
C TYR A 5 2.20 4.85 9.11
N ILE A 6 0.90 4.70 9.36
CA ILE A 6 0.08 3.63 8.78
C ILE A 6 -0.75 4.25 7.66
N LEU A 7 -0.50 3.82 6.43
CA LEU A 7 -1.18 4.31 5.23
C LEU A 7 -2.07 3.20 4.68
N VAL A 8 -3.35 3.51 4.47
CA VAL A 8 -4.37 2.55 4.03
C VAL A 8 -4.79 2.87 2.60
N PHE A 9 -4.79 1.86 1.74
CA PHE A 9 -5.12 1.97 0.33
C PHE A 9 -6.12 0.90 -0.10
N SER A 10 -6.92 1.18 -1.13
CA SER A 10 -7.80 0.22 -1.79
C SER A 10 -7.36 -0.03 -3.24
N ILE A 11 -7.35 -1.28 -3.67
CA ILE A 11 -6.98 -1.71 -5.04
C ILE A 11 -8.09 -2.61 -5.61
N CYS A 12 -8.54 -2.34 -6.86
CA CYS A 12 -9.65 -3.08 -7.52
C CYS A 12 -9.25 -4.44 -8.15
N LYS A 13 -10.24 -5.37 -8.24
CA LYS A 13 -10.18 -6.85 -8.08
C LYS A 13 -9.41 -7.71 -9.05
N ASP A 14 -9.09 -7.30 -10.26
CA ASP A 14 -8.73 -8.33 -11.27
C ASP A 14 -7.36 -8.99 -10.99
N MET A 15 -6.72 -8.66 -9.87
CA MET A 15 -5.34 -8.95 -9.53
C MET A 15 -5.15 -9.41 -8.07
N ILE A 16 -6.16 -10.01 -7.42
CA ILE A 16 -5.98 -10.66 -6.09
C ILE A 16 -4.77 -11.62 -6.11
N VAL A 17 -4.54 -12.27 -7.25
CA VAL A 17 -3.41 -13.20 -7.49
C VAL A 17 -2.05 -12.50 -7.45
N ARG A 18 -1.98 -11.17 -7.63
CA ARG A 18 -0.75 -10.39 -7.70
C ARG A 18 -0.42 -9.64 -6.41
N ARG A 19 -1.07 -9.97 -5.29
CA ARG A 19 -0.78 -9.36 -3.97
C ARG A 19 0.72 -9.43 -3.63
N GLN A 20 1.31 -10.61 -3.72
CA GLN A 20 2.72 -10.79 -3.38
C GLN A 20 3.63 -10.04 -4.35
N GLU A 21 3.27 -9.96 -5.64
CA GLU A 21 4.01 -9.17 -6.63
C GLU A 21 3.95 -7.68 -6.32
N ILE A 22 2.77 -7.15 -5.97
CA ILE A 22 2.58 -5.75 -5.58
C ILE A 22 3.47 -5.43 -4.37
N MET A 23 3.45 -6.30 -3.35
CA MET A 23 4.26 -6.08 -2.15
C MET A 23 5.75 -6.16 -2.43
N SER A 24 6.18 -7.18 -3.16
CA SER A 24 7.58 -7.34 -3.56
C SER A 24 8.05 -6.14 -4.37
N TYR A 25 7.21 -5.65 -5.29
CA TYR A 25 7.51 -4.48 -6.09
C TYR A 25 7.63 -3.22 -5.23
N LEU A 26 6.71 -2.98 -4.29
CA LEU A 26 6.81 -1.84 -3.39
C LEU A 26 8.07 -1.91 -2.52
N GLN A 27 8.38 -3.07 -1.95
CA GLN A 27 9.57 -3.27 -1.11
C GLN A 27 10.88 -3.15 -1.90
N GLN A 28 10.89 -3.43 -3.20
CA GLN A 28 12.05 -3.20 -4.07
C GLN A 28 12.31 -1.72 -4.37
N HIS A 29 11.30 -0.85 -4.23
CA HIS A 29 11.38 0.55 -4.64
C HIS A 29 11.33 1.53 -3.47
N LEU A 30 10.85 1.08 -2.31
CA LEU A 30 10.65 1.89 -1.11
C LEU A 30 11.22 1.14 0.08
N ASP A 31 12.21 1.74 0.74
CA ASP A 31 12.81 1.19 1.93
C ASP A 31 11.85 1.26 3.12
N HIS A 32 11.99 0.29 4.03
CA HIS A 32 11.28 0.26 5.31
C HIS A 32 9.74 0.21 5.21
N LEU A 33 9.22 -0.50 4.20
CA LEU A 33 7.80 -0.82 4.12
C LEU A 33 7.46 -2.14 4.81
N GLU A 34 6.51 -2.08 5.73
CA GLU A 34 5.93 -3.24 6.39
C GLU A 34 4.42 -3.31 6.09
N LEU A 35 3.96 -4.46 5.58
CA LEU A 35 2.54 -4.70 5.36
C LEU A 35 1.89 -5.17 6.65
N THR A 36 0.93 -4.41 7.18
CA THR A 36 0.32 -4.72 8.47
C THR A 36 -0.99 -5.48 8.33
N THR A 37 -1.82 -5.16 7.34
CA THR A 37 -3.13 -5.82 7.19
C THR A 37 -3.60 -5.79 5.74
N ILE A 38 -4.30 -6.86 5.34
CA ILE A 38 -5.05 -6.90 4.08
C ILE A 38 -6.45 -7.43 4.35
N GLU A 39 -7.45 -6.66 3.95
CA GLU A 39 -8.85 -7.07 3.97
C GLU A 39 -9.36 -7.23 2.53
N LEU A 40 -10.03 -8.34 2.28
CA LEU A 40 -10.66 -8.64 0.99
C LEU A 40 -12.16 -8.43 1.13
N GLN A 41 -12.71 -7.47 0.38
CA GLN A 41 -14.15 -7.29 0.24
C GLN A 41 -14.50 -7.23 -1.23
N ASP A 42 -15.27 -8.22 -1.70
CA ASP A 42 -15.71 -8.32 -3.07
C ASP A 42 -14.61 -8.05 -4.10
N ARG A 43 -14.76 -6.96 -4.86
CA ARG A 43 -13.92 -6.51 -5.97
C ARG A 43 -12.74 -5.65 -5.56
N LYS A 44 -12.37 -5.66 -4.29
CA LYS A 44 -11.31 -4.79 -3.79
C LYS A 44 -10.53 -5.51 -2.70
N PHE A 45 -9.26 -5.15 -2.58
CA PHE A 45 -8.52 -5.39 -1.36
C PHE A 45 -8.06 -4.06 -0.77
N THR A 46 -8.08 -4.00 0.54
CA THR A 46 -7.49 -2.91 1.32
C THR A 46 -6.09 -3.35 1.75
N MET A 47 -5.09 -2.49 1.68
CA MET A 47 -3.75 -2.73 2.22
C MET A 47 -3.36 -1.63 3.17
N SER A 48 -2.86 -2.01 4.35
CA SER A 48 -2.28 -1.12 5.34
C SER A 48 -0.76 -1.25 5.31
N ILE A 49 -0.08 -0.15 5.00
CA ILE A 49 1.38 -0.09 4.86
C ILE A 49 1.93 0.80 5.96
N LYS A 50 2.79 0.22 6.79
CA LYS A 50 3.60 0.95 7.75
C LYS A 50 4.87 1.47 7.07
N SER A 51 5.21 2.73 7.35
CA SER A 51 6.36 3.42 6.75
C SER A 51 6.93 4.48 7.70
N ARG A 52 8.19 4.88 7.52
CA ARG A 52 8.85 5.94 8.31
C ARG A 52 8.56 7.35 7.80
N GLU A 53 7.96 7.46 6.61
CA GLU A 53 7.65 8.71 5.95
C GLU A 53 6.27 8.63 5.32
N ARG A 54 5.66 9.78 5.00
CA ARG A 54 4.35 9.78 4.33
C ARG A 54 4.51 9.50 2.83
N LEU A 55 4.52 8.23 2.45
CA LEU A 55 4.78 7.75 1.08
C LEU A 55 3.51 7.58 0.21
N GLU A 56 2.40 8.22 0.58
CA GLU A 56 1.09 8.12 -0.09
C GLU A 56 1.17 8.26 -1.62
N TYR A 57 1.72 9.39 -2.09
CA TYR A 57 1.81 9.69 -3.52
C TYR A 57 2.73 8.71 -4.25
N GLN A 58 3.84 8.32 -3.63
CA GLN A 58 4.84 7.42 -4.23
C GLN A 58 4.26 6.01 -4.41
N ILE A 59 3.58 5.48 -3.40
CA ILE A 59 2.89 4.19 -3.45
C ILE A 59 1.82 4.22 -4.55
N GLN A 60 0.99 5.26 -4.61
CA GLN A 60 -0.01 5.39 -5.68
C GLN A 60 0.61 5.41 -7.07
N LYS A 61 1.71 6.15 -7.26
CA LYS A 61 2.44 6.22 -8.54
C LYS A 61 3.00 4.87 -8.94
N LEU A 62 3.66 4.16 -8.02
CA LEU A 62 4.24 2.84 -8.28
C LEU A 62 3.17 1.81 -8.64
N ILE A 63 2.05 1.78 -7.93
CA ILE A 63 0.96 0.85 -8.23
C ILE A 63 0.30 1.17 -9.56
N ARG A 64 0.04 2.46 -9.86
CA ARG A 64 -0.49 2.89 -11.17
C ARG A 64 0.45 2.53 -12.32
N SER A 65 1.76 2.54 -12.12
CA SER A 65 2.74 2.14 -13.15
C SER A 65 2.62 0.66 -13.58
N LYS A 66 1.94 -0.18 -12.78
CA LYS A 66 1.62 -1.58 -13.11
C LYS A 66 0.25 -1.74 -13.78
N GLY A 67 -0.38 -0.65 -14.19
CA GLY A 67 -1.73 -0.65 -14.77
C GLY A 67 -2.84 -0.88 -13.75
N LEU A 68 -2.55 -0.72 -12.46
CA LEU A 68 -3.49 -0.97 -11.37
C LEU A 68 -4.20 0.31 -10.92
N GLN A 69 -5.49 0.19 -10.63
CA GLN A 69 -6.24 1.25 -9.97
C GLN A 69 -6.06 1.16 -8.46
N ILE A 70 -5.64 2.27 -7.85
CA ILE A 70 -5.41 2.42 -6.42
C ILE A 70 -6.03 3.72 -5.91
N GLY A 71 -6.73 3.63 -4.79
CA GLY A 71 -7.25 4.75 -4.01
C GLY A 71 -6.55 4.80 -2.65
N PHE A 72 -6.24 6.01 -2.19
CA PHE A 72 -5.86 6.24 -0.79
C PHE A 72 -7.13 6.36 0.05
N ILE A 73 -7.14 5.72 1.22
CA ILE A 73 -8.28 5.74 2.15
C ILE A 73 -7.95 6.64 3.34
N SER A 74 -6.86 6.37 4.04
CA SER A 74 -6.49 7.08 5.26
C SER A 74 -5.00 6.97 5.54
N GLY A 75 -4.49 7.89 6.36
CA GLY A 75 -3.12 7.88 6.83
C GLY A 75 -3.07 8.37 8.26
N GLU A 76 -2.55 7.54 9.15
CA GLU A 76 -2.38 7.86 10.57
C GLU A 76 -0.90 7.99 10.89
N ARG A 77 -0.53 9.00 11.67
CA ARG A 77 0.81 9.12 12.25
C ARG A 77 0.82 8.37 13.58
N ILE A 78 1.68 7.38 13.68
CA ILE A 78 1.92 6.59 14.89
C ILE A 78 3.27 6.98 15.49
N GLY A 79 3.27 7.37 16.77
CA GLY A 79 4.43 7.91 17.49
C GLY A 79 4.05 8.61 18.78
#